data_AF-A0A537UHX6-F1
#
_entry.id   AF-A0A537UHX6-F1
#
_cell.length_a   1.000
_cell.length_b   1.000
_cell.length_c   1.000
_cell.angle_alpha   90.00
_cell.angle_beta   90.00
_cell.angle_gamma   90.00
#
_symmetry.space_group_name_H-M   'P 1'
#
loop_
_entity.id
_entity.type
_entity.pdbx_description
1 polymer ?
#
loop_
_entity_poly.entity_id
_entity_poly.type
_entity_poly.pdbx_seq_one_letter_code
_entity_poly.pdbx_strand_id
1 'polypeptide(L)'
;GFRAFEWGIATECVADAELEKITDALVEELCSFAPLAQRSAKKLLNDCEDASLSLAIELEGQAYGRLRSSDDFIEGVEAFHAKRQPNFKGS
;
A
#
# COMPACT_ATOMS: atom_id res chain seq x y z
N GLY A 1 1.85 -14.42 -20.48
CA GLY A 1 0.90 -13.39 -20.03
C GLY A 1 -0.42 -14.00 -19.62
N PHE A 2 -1.32 -14.19 -20.57
CA PHE A 2 -2.75 -14.42 -20.31
C PHE A 2 -3.10 -15.51 -19.27
N ARG A 3 -2.55 -16.74 -19.39
CA ARG A 3 -2.85 -17.81 -18.41
C ARG A 3 -2.43 -17.47 -16.97
N ALA A 4 -1.34 -16.72 -16.78
CA ALA A 4 -0.90 -16.32 -15.45
C ALA A 4 -1.82 -15.25 -14.84
N PHE A 5 -2.39 -14.39 -15.67
CA PHE A 5 -3.42 -13.43 -15.26
C PHE A 5 -4.72 -14.12 -14.87
N GLU A 6 -5.21 -15.08 -15.66
CA GLU A 6 -6.41 -15.87 -15.32
C GLU A 6 -6.26 -16.64 -13.99
N TRP A 7 -5.05 -17.08 -13.66
CA TRP A 7 -4.77 -17.76 -12.39
C TRP A 7 -4.54 -16.82 -11.21
N GLY A 8 -4.53 -15.50 -11.42
CA GLY A 8 -4.28 -14.50 -10.38
C GLY A 8 -2.81 -14.38 -9.95
N ILE A 9 -1.88 -14.99 -10.70
CA ILE A 9 -0.44 -14.84 -10.47
C ILE A 9 0.05 -13.47 -10.95
N ALA A 10 -0.51 -13.00 -12.07
CA ALA A 10 -0.31 -11.64 -12.56
C ALA A 10 -1.56 -10.80 -12.29
N THR A 11 -1.38 -9.56 -11.84
CA THR A 11 -2.47 -8.62 -11.60
C THR A 11 -3.02 -7.99 -12.88
N GLU A 12 -2.22 -7.96 -13.95
CA GLU A 12 -2.59 -7.39 -15.25
C GLU A 12 -1.86 -8.11 -16.40
N CYS A 13 -2.44 -8.09 -17.61
CA CYS A 13 -1.83 -8.63 -18.81
C CYS A 13 -2.05 -7.68 -19.98
N VAL A 14 -1.02 -6.92 -20.34
CA VAL A 14 -1.05 -5.88 -21.39
C VAL A 14 -0.25 -6.28 -22.62
N ALA A 15 -0.33 -5.50 -23.70
CA ALA A 15 0.53 -5.68 -24.86
C ALA A 15 2.00 -5.43 -24.47
N ASP A 16 2.94 -6.13 -25.13
CA ASP A 16 4.38 -6.06 -24.79
C ASP A 16 4.92 -4.62 -24.83
N ALA A 17 4.51 -3.84 -25.85
CA ALA A 17 4.88 -2.44 -26.01
C ALA A 17 4.31 -1.50 -24.93
N GLU A 18 3.34 -1.94 -24.13
CA GLU A 18 2.72 -1.14 -23.07
C GLU A 18 3.25 -1.47 -21.67
N LEU A 19 4.04 -2.55 -21.52
CA LEU A 19 4.47 -3.06 -20.22
C LEU A 19 5.20 -2.01 -19.37
N GLU A 20 6.15 -1.29 -19.95
CA GLU A 20 6.91 -0.25 -19.23
C GLU A 20 5.99 0.87 -18.75
N LYS A 21 5.16 1.41 -19.65
CA LYS A 21 4.22 2.51 -19.32
C LYS A 21 3.29 2.15 -18.17
N ILE A 22 2.75 0.93 -18.17
CA ILE A 22 1.80 0.49 -17.12
C ILE A 22 2.53 0.21 -15.81
N THR A 23 3.75 -0.33 -15.88
CA THR A 23 4.60 -0.52 -14.70
C THR A 23 4.97 0.83 -14.07
N ASP A 24 5.35 1.81 -14.86
CA ASP A 24 5.69 3.16 -14.39
C ASP A 24 4.47 3.83 -13.72
N ALA A 25 3.27 3.70 -14.31
CA ALA A 25 2.04 4.21 -13.72
C ALA A 25 1.75 3.58 -12.35
N LEU A 26 1.97 2.26 -12.20
CA LEU A 26 1.82 1.57 -10.91
C LEU A 26 2.85 2.07 -9.89
N VAL A 27 4.10 2.29 -10.31
CA VAL A 27 5.15 2.82 -9.43
C VAL A 27 4.80 4.25 -8.99
N GLU A 28 4.35 5.11 -9.90
CA GLU A 28 3.89 6.46 -9.58
C GLU A 28 2.74 6.46 -8.58
N GLU A 29 1.76 5.59 -8.78
CA GLU A 29 0.65 5.40 -7.84
C GLU A 29 1.18 4.98 -6.46
N LEU A 30 2.03 3.95 -6.39
CA LEU A 30 2.59 3.45 -5.13
C LEU A 30 3.42 4.53 -4.40
N CYS A 31 4.17 5.34 -5.14
CA CYS A 31 4.95 6.45 -4.59
C CYS A 31 4.08 7.61 -4.04
N SER A 32 2.79 7.68 -4.40
CA SER A 32 1.88 8.72 -3.92
C SER A 32 1.34 8.47 -2.50
N PHE A 33 1.52 7.27 -1.95
CA PHE A 33 1.01 6.91 -0.63
C PHE A 33 2.05 7.13 0.48
N ALA A 34 1.59 7.19 1.73
CA ALA A 34 2.45 7.28 2.91
C ALA A 34 3.40 6.05 3.01
N PRO A 35 4.74 6.25 2.92
CA PRO A 35 5.68 5.15 2.86
C PRO A 35 5.64 4.22 4.08
N LEU A 36 5.42 4.77 5.28
CA LEU A 36 5.33 3.98 6.52
C LEU A 36 4.06 3.10 6.54
N ALA A 37 2.94 3.65 6.06
CA ALA A 37 1.68 2.92 6.01
C ALA A 37 1.75 1.77 5.01
N GLN A 38 2.25 2.01 3.80
CA GLN A 38 2.42 0.95 2.79
C GLN A 38 3.33 -0.17 3.26
N ARG A 39 4.50 0.16 3.83
CA ARG A 39 5.43 -0.86 4.38
C ARG A 39 4.76 -1.69 5.47
N SER A 40 4.02 -1.04 6.36
CA SER A 40 3.33 -1.71 7.46
C SER A 40 2.21 -2.62 6.95
N ALA A 41 1.41 -2.17 5.99
CA ALA A 41 0.36 -2.97 5.37
C ALA A 41 0.95 -4.21 4.66
N LYS A 42 1.99 -4.03 3.83
CA LYS A 42 2.63 -5.15 3.13
C LYS A 42 3.25 -6.15 4.10
N LYS A 43 3.86 -5.67 5.19
CA LYS A 43 4.41 -6.53 6.24
C LYS A 43 3.31 -7.33 6.94
N LEU A 44 2.22 -6.69 7.35
CA LEU A 44 1.09 -7.37 7.99
C LEU A 44 0.49 -8.46 7.10
N LEU A 45 0.29 -8.19 5.82
CA LEU A 45 -0.23 -9.18 4.88
C LEU A 45 0.64 -10.45 4.82
N ASN A 46 1.96 -10.28 4.84
CA ASN A 46 2.89 -11.41 4.83
C ASN A 46 2.99 -12.10 6.21
N ASP A 47 3.00 -11.34 7.31
CA ASP A 47 3.12 -11.89 8.66
C ASP A 47 1.85 -12.64 9.10
N CYS A 48 0.68 -12.26 8.57
CA CYS A 48 -0.62 -12.82 8.95
C CYS A 48 -1.10 -13.96 8.05
N GLU A 49 -0.32 -14.41 7.06
CA GLU A 49 -0.72 -15.46 6.12
C GLU A 49 -1.17 -16.75 6.83
N ASP A 50 -0.44 -17.15 7.88
CA ASP A 50 -0.73 -18.34 8.70
C ASP A 50 -1.29 -18.00 10.10
N ALA A 51 -1.58 -16.72 10.37
CA ALA A 51 -2.06 -16.28 11.68
C ALA A 51 -3.55 -16.60 11.88
N SER A 52 -3.96 -16.85 13.13
CA SER A 52 -5.39 -16.86 13.44
C SER A 52 -5.98 -15.46 13.25
N LEU A 53 -7.26 -15.39 12.88
CA LEU A 53 -7.96 -14.11 12.68
C LEU A 53 -7.83 -13.18 13.89
N SER A 54 -7.95 -13.71 15.10
CA SER A 54 -7.83 -12.91 16.33
C SER A 54 -6.45 -12.29 16.50
N LEU A 55 -5.39 -13.04 16.17
CA LEU A 55 -4.02 -12.55 16.22
C LEU A 55 -3.78 -11.50 15.14
N ALA A 56 -4.28 -11.74 13.92
CA ALA A 56 -4.16 -10.79 12.82
C ALA A 56 -4.79 -9.43 13.14
N ILE A 57 -6.00 -9.43 13.74
CA ILE A 57 -6.69 -8.21 14.21
C ILE A 57 -5.86 -7.48 15.28
N GLU A 58 -5.25 -8.22 16.22
CA GLU A 58 -4.41 -7.62 17.25
C GLU A 58 -3.16 -6.95 16.65
N LEU A 59 -2.46 -7.65 15.75
CA LEU A 59 -1.27 -7.15 15.07
C LEU A 59 -1.58 -5.91 14.22
N GLU A 60 -2.71 -5.91 13.52
CA GLU A 60 -3.20 -4.75 12.78
C GLU A 60 -3.43 -3.55 13.70
N GLY A 61 -4.10 -3.75 14.84
CA GLY A 61 -4.35 -2.70 15.82
C GLY A 61 -3.05 -2.08 16.36
N GLN A 62 -2.04 -2.90 16.64
CA GLN A 62 -0.73 -2.42 17.08
C GLN A 62 0.01 -1.62 15.99
N ALA A 63 -0.01 -2.10 14.74
CA ALA A 63 0.60 -1.41 13.62
C ALA A 63 -0.09 -0.07 13.33
N TYR A 64 -1.42 -0.06 13.32
CA TYR A 64 -2.22 1.15 13.16
C TYR A 64 -1.93 2.18 14.26
N GLY A 65 -1.83 1.75 15.52
CA GLY A 65 -1.47 2.61 16.64
C GLY A 65 -0.12 3.32 16.44
N ARG A 66 0.89 2.62 15.91
CA ARG A 66 2.21 3.21 15.59
C ARG A 66 2.15 4.20 14.44
N LEU A 67 1.39 3.90 13.39
CA LEU A 67 1.23 4.79 12.23
C LEU A 67 0.52 6.09 12.62
N ARG A 68 -0.41 6.04 13.57
CA ARG A 68 -1.19 7.21 13.98
C ARG A 68 -0.34 8.33 14.61
N SER A 69 0.84 8.00 15.12
CA SER A 69 1.79 8.98 15.66
C SER A 69 2.81 9.50 14.63
N SER A 70 2.75 9.06 13.37
CA SER A 70 3.68 9.50 12.33
C SER A 70 3.30 10.88 11.77
N ASP A 71 4.27 11.61 11.25
CA ASP A 71 4.04 12.90 10.58
C ASP A 71 3.17 12.69 9.33
N ASP A 72 3.36 11.59 8.61
CA ASP A 72 2.53 11.25 7.45
C ASP A 72 1.04 11.09 7.78
N PHE A 73 0.70 10.58 8.97
CA PHE A 73 -0.70 10.49 9.38
C PHE A 73 -1.29 11.88 9.62
N ILE A 74 -0.54 12.76 10.28
CA ILE A 74 -0.94 14.15 10.53
C ILE A 74 -1.13 14.88 9.20
N GLU A 75 -0.14 14.81 8.31
CA GLU A 75 -0.17 15.40 6.97
C GLU A 75 -1.35 14.87 6.15
N GLY A 76 -1.62 13.57 6.18
CA GLY A 76 -2.76 12.98 5.48
C GLY A 76 -4.10 13.55 5.97
N VAL A 77 -4.26 13.70 7.29
CA VAL A 77 -5.46 14.29 7.89
C VAL A 77 -5.58 15.77 7.51
N GLU A 78 -4.50 16.54 7.60
CA GLU A 78 -4.49 17.97 7.27
C GLU A 78 -4.75 18.22 5.78
N ALA A 79 -4.09 17.46 4.90
CA ALA A 79 -4.27 17.54 3.46
C ALA A 79 -5.70 17.23 3.05
N PHE A 80 -6.30 16.20 3.66
CA PHE A 80 -7.70 15.85 3.44
C PHE A 80 -8.66 16.99 3.84
N HIS A 81 -8.49 17.55 5.03
CA HIS A 81 -9.32 18.69 5.48
C HIS A 81 -9.13 19.93 4.59
N ALA A 82 -7.91 20.17 4.12
CA ALA A 82 -7.57 21.27 3.24
C ALA A 82 -7.89 21.01 1.75
N LYS A 83 -8.39 19.81 1.40
CA LYS A 83 -8.69 19.38 0.02
C LYS A 83 -7.50 19.55 -0.93
N ARG A 84 -6.30 19.25 -0.45
CA ARG A 84 -5.06 19.27 -1.23
C ARG A 84 -4.44 17.88 -1.26
N GLN A 85 -3.52 17.67 -2.19
CA GLN A 85 -2.72 16.45 -2.18
C GLN A 85 -1.77 16.43 -0.96
N PRO A 86 -1.62 15.28 -0.29
CA PRO A 86 -0.67 15.13 0.80
C PRO A 86 0.77 15.06 0.28
N ASN A 87 1.72 15.49 1.09
CA ASN A 87 3.15 15.38 0.84
C ASN A 87 3.81 14.48 1.89
N PHE A 88 3.76 13.16 1.64
CA PHE A 88 4.32 12.17 2.55
C PHE A 88 5.85 12.10 2.47
N LYS A 89 6.49 11.94 3.63
CA LYS A 89 7.96 11.88 3.76
C LYS A 89 8.45 10.61 4.45
N GLY A 90 7.55 9.83 5.05
CA GLY A 90 7.91 8.60 5.75
C GLY A 90 8.51 8.81 7.13
N SER A 91 8.12 9.90 7.82
CA SER A 91 8.45 10.18 9.23
C SER A 91 7.24 10.06 10.14
#